data_AF-A0A4Y2J377-F1
#
_entry.id   AF-A0A4Y2J377-F1
#
_cell.length_a   1.000
_cell.length_b   1.000
_cell.length_c   1.000
_cell.angle_alpha   90.00
_cell.angle_beta   90.00
_cell.angle_gamma   90.00
#
_symmetry.space_group_name_H-M   'P 1'
#
loop_
_entity.id
_entity.type
_entity.pdbx_description
1 polymer ?
#
loop_
_entity_poly.entity_id
_entity_poly.type
_entity_poly.pdbx_seq_one_letter_code
_entity_poly.pdbx_strand_id
1 'polypeptide(L)'
;MVWDVCSCRDMGPLIRLETTLTSNRYILSDHLHSFMSIVHSDGLGQFQQDNATPHASRVATKWLQEHSSSFRHFHWPPKSPEMNIIDDIRVALLHAVEKRSPRPRTPMDLLTALKDSWCEFPPGYLQTPVESMPRRFASLLRARGDRHDIKKVYQFFWLFNV
;
A
#
# COMPACT_ATOMS: atom_id res chain seq x y z
N MET A 1 -12.16 -9.38 3.45
CA MET A 1 -10.91 -8.62 3.52
C MET A 1 -10.20 -8.79 2.19
N VAL A 2 -9.79 -7.70 1.57
CA VAL A 2 -8.92 -7.73 0.40
C VAL A 2 -7.59 -7.09 0.74
N TRP A 3 -6.56 -7.57 0.06
CA TRP A 3 -5.20 -7.09 0.16
C TRP A 3 -4.74 -6.59 -1.19
N ASP A 4 -3.95 -5.53 -1.22
CA ASP A 4 -3.35 -5.03 -2.44
C ASP A 4 -1.91 -4.56 -2.21
N VAL A 5 -1.21 -4.43 -3.33
CA VAL A 5 0.08 -3.75 -3.40
C VAL A 5 0.10 -2.89 -4.66
N CYS A 6 0.71 -1.71 -4.61
CA CYS A 6 0.95 -0.90 -5.81
C CYS A 6 2.28 -0.16 -5.72
N SER A 7 2.81 0.22 -6.88
CA SER A 7 4.01 1.03 -7.06
C SER A 7 3.65 2.37 -7.72
N CYS A 8 4.59 3.31 -7.78
CA CYS A 8 4.35 4.57 -8.51
C CYS A 8 4.04 4.40 -10.00
N ARG A 9 4.28 3.21 -10.57
CA ARG A 9 4.08 2.90 -11.99
C ARG A 9 2.91 1.96 -12.22
N ASP A 10 2.75 0.98 -11.34
CA ASP A 10 1.88 -0.17 -11.60
C ASP A 10 0.98 -0.47 -10.40
N MET A 11 -0.30 -0.73 -10.72
CA MET A 11 -1.24 -1.34 -9.79
C MET A 11 -0.89 -2.83 -9.69
N GLY A 12 -0.51 -3.28 -8.50
CA GLY A 12 -0.26 -4.70 -8.25
C GLY A 12 -1.55 -5.48 -8.01
N PRO A 13 -1.46 -6.77 -7.66
CA PRO A 13 -2.63 -7.62 -7.54
C PRO A 13 -3.52 -7.24 -6.35
N LEU A 14 -4.84 -7.20 -6.57
CA LEU A 14 -5.85 -7.16 -5.51
C LEU A 14 -6.32 -8.59 -5.18
N ILE A 15 -5.94 -9.07 -4.00
CA ILE A 15 -6.06 -10.44 -3.53
C ILE A 15 -7.16 -10.53 -2.47
N ARG A 16 -8.07 -11.50 -2.62
CA ARG A 16 -9.04 -11.82 -1.57
C ARG A 16 -8.33 -12.60 -0.47
N LEU A 17 -8.44 -12.12 0.76
CA LEU A 17 -8.03 -12.90 1.93
C LEU A 17 -9.21 -13.72 2.44
N GLU A 18 -9.03 -15.04 2.49
CA GLU A 18 -10.06 -15.97 3.00
C GLU A 18 -10.24 -15.86 4.52
N THR A 19 -9.24 -15.34 5.22
CA THR A 19 -9.23 -15.17 6.67
C THR A 19 -8.85 -13.74 7.04
N THR A 20 -9.26 -13.31 8.23
CA THR A 20 -8.78 -12.05 8.83
C THR A 20 -7.28 -12.12 9.00
N LEU A 21 -6.56 -11.04 8.65
CA LEU A 21 -5.13 -10.96 8.93
C LEU A 21 -4.88 -11.06 10.43
N THR A 22 -4.26 -12.16 10.81
CA THR A 22 -3.76 -12.38 12.16
C THR A 22 -2.25 -12.20 12.17
N SER A 23 -1.71 -11.80 13.31
CA SER A 23 -0.27 -11.66 13.54
C SER A 23 0.53 -12.95 13.31
N ASN A 24 -0.13 -14.11 13.21
CA ASN A 24 0.51 -15.43 13.16
C ASN A 24 0.88 -15.87 11.74
N ARG A 25 0.32 -15.22 10.71
CA ARG A 25 0.72 -15.46 9.33
C ARG A 25 0.85 -14.12 8.65
N TYR A 26 2.07 -13.73 8.33
CA TYR A 26 2.30 -12.70 7.32
C TYR A 26 2.04 -13.34 5.95
N ILE A 27 0.76 -13.67 5.68
CA ILE A 27 0.24 -14.33 4.46
C ILE A 27 0.69 -13.60 3.17
N LEU A 28 1.16 -12.38 3.35
CA LEU A 28 1.58 -11.40 2.36
C LEU A 28 3.02 -11.64 1.86
N SER A 29 3.78 -12.53 2.53
CA SER A 29 5.14 -12.94 2.18
C SER A 29 5.32 -13.27 0.70
N ASP A 30 4.53 -14.22 0.22
CA ASP A 30 4.80 -14.87 -1.07
C ASP A 30 4.37 -13.98 -2.24
N HIS A 31 3.30 -13.19 -2.04
CA HIS A 31 2.81 -12.23 -3.02
C HIS A 31 3.67 -10.97 -3.06
N LEU A 32 4.07 -10.44 -1.90
CA LEU A 32 4.89 -9.24 -1.83
C LEU A 32 6.30 -9.50 -2.37
N HIS A 33 6.94 -10.60 -2.00
CA HIS A 33 8.28 -10.92 -2.50
C HIS A 33 8.29 -11.08 -4.03
N SER A 34 7.30 -11.81 -4.57
CA SER A 34 7.14 -11.98 -6.03
C SER A 34 6.92 -10.64 -6.73
N PHE A 35 6.05 -9.78 -6.19
CA PHE A 35 5.79 -8.46 -6.77
C PHE A 35 7.03 -7.55 -6.72
N MET A 36 7.74 -7.51 -5.59
CA MET A 36 8.96 -6.72 -5.44
C MET A 36 10.06 -7.16 -6.40
N SER A 37 10.22 -8.47 -6.62
CA SER A 37 11.18 -9.02 -7.59
C SER A 37 10.87 -8.61 -9.03
N ILE A 38 9.59 -8.53 -9.41
CA ILE A 38 9.16 -8.09 -10.74
C ILE A 38 9.39 -6.58 -10.94
N VAL A 39 9.04 -5.77 -9.93
CA VAL A 39 9.04 -4.30 -10.07
C VAL A 39 10.42 -3.69 -9.79
N HIS A 40 11.24 -4.31 -8.93
CA HIS A 40 12.57 -3.83 -8.54
C HIS A 40 13.62 -4.94 -8.52
N SER A 41 14.07 -5.34 -9.70
CA SER A 41 15.24 -6.21 -9.86
C SER A 41 16.56 -5.55 -9.39
N ASP A 42 16.57 -4.23 -9.17
CA ASP A 42 17.72 -3.45 -8.71
C ASP A 42 17.91 -3.43 -7.18
N GLY A 43 16.96 -3.96 -6.41
CA GLY A 43 16.99 -3.99 -4.95
C GLY A 43 16.90 -2.62 -4.26
N LEU A 44 16.58 -1.55 -5.01
CA LEU A 44 16.54 -0.19 -4.45
C LEU A 44 15.16 0.22 -3.93
N GLY A 45 14.12 -0.57 -4.23
CA GLY A 45 12.73 -0.32 -3.86
C GLY A 45 12.53 -0.11 -2.36
N GLN A 46 11.62 0.81 -2.01
CA GLN A 46 11.25 1.07 -0.61
C GLN A 46 9.84 0.60 -0.32
N PHE A 47 9.72 -0.44 0.52
CA PHE A 47 8.44 -0.96 0.93
C PHE A 47 7.86 -0.15 2.09
N GLN A 48 6.61 0.29 1.95
CA GLN A 48 5.85 0.94 3.01
C GLN A 48 4.56 0.15 3.31
N GLN A 49 4.26 0.02 4.60
CA GLN A 49 2.97 -0.46 5.09
C GLN A 49 2.49 0.47 6.22
N ASP A 50 1.20 0.40 6.54
CA ASP A 50 0.68 1.09 7.72
C ASP A 50 1.15 0.40 9.02
N ASN A 51 0.89 1.06 10.16
CA ASN A 51 1.21 0.52 11.49
C ASN A 51 0.01 -0.24 12.10
N ALA A 52 -0.88 -0.82 11.30
CA ALA A 52 -1.96 -1.63 11.87
C ALA A 52 -1.40 -2.85 12.60
N THR A 53 -2.13 -3.35 13.59
CA THR A 53 -1.66 -4.40 14.52
C THR A 53 -1.04 -5.63 13.82
N PRO A 54 -1.58 -6.15 12.70
CA PRO A 54 -0.95 -7.27 12.00
C PRO A 54 0.42 -6.92 11.37
N HIS A 55 0.56 -5.69 10.85
CA HIS A 55 1.77 -5.17 10.21
C HIS A 55 2.86 -4.81 11.20
N ALA A 56 2.49 -4.40 12.41
CA ALA A 56 3.39 -4.15 13.54
C ALA A 56 3.74 -5.41 14.34
N SER A 57 3.29 -6.60 13.92
CA SER A 57 3.54 -7.85 14.64
C SER A 57 5.01 -8.26 14.58
N ARG A 58 5.44 -9.07 15.56
CA ARG A 58 6.79 -9.66 15.58
C ARG A 58 7.08 -10.50 14.32
N VAL A 59 6.07 -11.19 13.81
CA VAL A 59 6.19 -12.01 12.59
C VAL A 59 6.42 -11.13 11.36
N ALA A 60 5.63 -10.07 11.20
CA ALA A 60 5.80 -9.11 10.10
C ALA A 60 7.18 -8.42 10.18
N THR A 61 7.56 -7.97 11.37
CA THR A 61 8.88 -7.33 11.59
C THR A 61 10.03 -8.27 11.25
N LYS A 62 9.97 -9.53 11.68
CA LYS A 62 11.00 -10.52 11.37
C LYS A 62 11.09 -10.80 9.87
N TRP A 63 9.95 -10.96 9.21
CA TRP A 63 9.91 -11.19 7.77
C TRP A 63 10.55 -10.02 6.98
N LEU A 64 10.25 -8.77 7.36
CA LEU A 64 10.87 -7.59 6.76
C LEU A 64 12.39 -7.54 6.96
N GLN A 65 12.88 -7.99 8.12
CA GLN A 65 14.31 -8.09 8.39
C GLN A 65 14.99 -9.16 7.52
N GLU A 66 14.37 -10.34 7.40
CA GLU A 66 14.86 -11.44 6.56
C GLU A 66 14.95 -11.05 5.08
N HIS A 67 14.10 -10.13 4.62
CA HIS A 67 14.07 -9.66 3.22
C HIS A 67 14.72 -8.28 3.00
N SER A 68 15.46 -7.78 4.00
CA SER A 68 16.10 -6.45 3.94
C SER A 68 17.18 -6.31 2.85
N SER A 69 17.67 -7.43 2.31
CA SER A 69 18.57 -7.46 1.14
C SER A 69 17.85 -7.25 -0.19
N SER A 70 16.54 -7.55 -0.25
CA SER A 70 15.73 -7.42 -1.47
C SER A 70 15.10 -6.05 -1.61
N PHE A 71 14.75 -5.41 -0.50
CA PHE A 71 14.17 -4.07 -0.48
C PHE A 71 14.37 -3.39 0.87
N ARG A 72 14.27 -2.06 0.89
CA ARG A 72 14.35 -1.28 2.13
C ARG A 72 12.96 -1.08 2.70
N HIS A 73 12.77 -1.38 3.99
CA HIS A 73 11.53 -1.01 4.68
C HIS A 73 11.57 0.47 5.08
N PHE A 74 10.54 1.23 4.68
CA PHE A 74 10.38 2.62 5.09
C PHE A 74 9.66 2.70 6.43
N HIS A 75 10.35 3.20 7.45
CA HIS A 75 9.78 3.32 8.79
C HIS A 75 8.78 4.47 8.86
N TRP A 76 7.49 4.13 8.98
CA TRP A 76 6.41 5.09 9.08
C TRP A 76 6.29 5.72 10.49
N PRO A 77 6.30 7.05 10.64
CA PRO A 77 6.06 7.69 11.93
C PRO A 77 4.61 7.45 12.39
N PRO A 78 4.38 6.97 13.63
CA PRO A 78 3.03 6.78 14.15
C PRO A 78 2.16 8.05 14.06
N LYS A 79 0.86 7.84 13.84
CA LYS A 79 -0.17 8.90 13.80
C LYS A 79 0.03 9.94 12.68
N SER A 80 0.53 9.57 11.50
CA SER A 80 0.76 10.50 10.38
C SER A 80 -0.19 10.24 9.19
N PRO A 81 -1.51 10.47 9.35
CA PRO A 81 -2.50 10.20 8.29
C PRO A 81 -2.27 11.06 7.04
N GLU A 82 -1.68 12.25 7.19
CA GLU A 82 -1.43 13.20 6.09
C GLU A 82 -0.48 12.67 5.01
N MET A 83 0.31 11.65 5.31
CA MET A 83 1.22 11.04 4.36
C MET A 83 0.62 9.79 3.69
N ASN A 84 -0.56 9.34 4.13
CA ASN A 84 -1.11 8.03 3.81
C ASN A 84 -1.80 8.02 2.42
N ILE A 85 -1.02 7.99 1.33
CA ILE A 85 -1.56 7.87 -0.06
C ILE A 85 -2.55 6.70 -0.18
N ILE A 86 -2.21 5.62 0.51
CA ILE A 86 -3.07 4.56 1.02
C ILE A 86 -4.56 4.92 1.14
N ASP A 87 -4.88 5.91 1.98
CA ASP A 87 -6.26 6.26 2.29
C ASP A 87 -6.90 6.94 1.08
N ASP A 88 -6.13 7.73 0.32
CA ASP A 88 -6.61 8.35 -0.91
C ASP A 88 -6.96 7.30 -1.97
N ILE A 89 -6.12 6.27 -2.13
CA ILE A 89 -6.36 5.14 -3.04
C ILE A 89 -7.61 4.37 -2.59
N ARG A 90 -7.71 4.06 -1.29
CA ARG A 90 -8.85 3.34 -0.72
C ARG A 90 -10.15 4.10 -0.93
N VAL A 91 -10.17 5.40 -0.65
CA VAL A 91 -11.35 6.26 -0.85
C VAL A 91 -11.74 6.29 -2.32
N ALA A 92 -10.77 6.44 -3.24
CA ALA A 92 -11.03 6.44 -4.67
C ALA A 92 -11.60 5.09 -5.16
N LEU A 93 -11.06 3.98 -4.66
CA LEU A 93 -11.53 2.64 -5.00
C LEU A 93 -12.97 2.42 -4.52
N LEU A 94 -13.29 2.78 -3.26
CA LEU A 94 -14.64 2.67 -2.71
C LEU A 94 -15.63 3.53 -3.51
N HIS A 95 -15.24 4.74 -3.88
CA HIS A 95 -16.07 5.63 -4.69
C HIS A 95 -16.27 5.12 -6.12
N ALA A 96 -15.25 4.49 -6.73
CA ALA A 96 -15.38 3.84 -8.03
C ALA A 96 -16.40 2.68 -7.98
N VAL A 97 -16.33 1.85 -6.93
CA VAL A 97 -17.29 0.76 -6.69
C VAL A 97 -18.71 1.29 -6.47
N GLU A 98 -18.89 2.37 -5.71
CA GLU A 98 -20.20 2.95 -5.42
C GLU A 98 -20.90 3.48 -6.67
N LYS A 99 -20.13 3.98 -7.65
CA LYS A 99 -20.62 4.48 -8.93
C LYS A 99 -21.04 3.38 -9.90
N ARG A 100 -20.73 2.11 -9.62
CA ARG A 100 -21.09 1.00 -10.52
C ARG A 100 -22.59 0.75 -10.55
N SER A 101 -23.06 0.38 -11.74
CA SER A 101 -24.43 -0.03 -11.99
C SER A 101 -24.45 -1.38 -12.72
N PRO A 102 -25.15 -2.40 -12.20
CA PRO A 102 -25.85 -2.40 -10.92
C PRO A 102 -24.89 -2.31 -9.72
N ARG A 103 -25.37 -1.78 -8.60
CA ARG A 103 -24.59 -1.80 -7.35
C ARG A 103 -24.34 -3.24 -6.91
N PRO A 104 -23.16 -3.55 -6.34
CA PRO A 104 -22.87 -4.88 -5.80
C PRO A 104 -23.90 -5.27 -4.74
N ARG A 105 -24.46 -6.49 -4.84
CA ARG A 105 -25.50 -6.96 -3.89
C ARG A 105 -25.02 -8.09 -3.00
N THR A 106 -24.00 -8.83 -3.45
CA THR A 106 -23.38 -9.90 -2.69
C THR A 106 -21.91 -9.58 -2.37
N PRO A 107 -21.31 -10.23 -1.35
CA PRO A 107 -19.88 -10.11 -1.10
C PRO A 107 -19.01 -10.50 -2.32
N MET A 108 -19.49 -11.43 -3.15
CA MET A 108 -18.78 -11.83 -4.36
C MET A 108 -18.87 -10.73 -5.43
N ASP A 109 -20.05 -10.11 -5.61
CA ASP A 109 -20.21 -8.97 -6.51
C ASP A 109 -19.32 -7.80 -6.07
N LEU A 110 -19.21 -7.58 -4.76
CA LEU A 110 -18.37 -6.52 -4.21
C LEU A 110 -16.89 -6.79 -4.50
N LEU A 111 -16.44 -8.04 -4.35
CA LEU A 111 -15.08 -8.43 -4.69
C LEU A 111 -14.78 -8.24 -6.18
N THR A 112 -15.71 -8.65 -7.06
CA THR A 112 -15.57 -8.45 -8.51
C THR A 112 -15.52 -6.96 -8.83
N ALA A 113 -16.44 -6.17 -8.28
CA ALA A 113 -16.46 -4.72 -8.46
C ALA A 113 -15.17 -4.05 -7.97
N LEU A 114 -14.61 -4.48 -6.84
CA LEU A 114 -13.33 -3.99 -6.33
C LEU A 114 -12.19 -4.33 -7.30
N LYS A 115 -12.10 -5.59 -7.76
CA LYS A 115 -11.06 -6.02 -8.70
C LYS A 115 -11.14 -5.28 -10.03
N ASP A 116 -12.32 -5.18 -10.61
CA ASP A 116 -12.51 -4.49 -11.88
C ASP A 116 -12.20 -2.98 -11.73
N SER A 117 -12.70 -2.34 -10.66
CA SER A 117 -12.41 -0.92 -10.42
C SER A 117 -10.92 -0.68 -10.18
N TRP A 118 -10.23 -1.63 -9.53
CA TRP A 118 -8.79 -1.61 -9.33
C TRP A 118 -8.02 -1.67 -10.67
N CYS A 119 -8.45 -2.54 -11.58
CA CYS A 119 -7.87 -2.67 -12.92
C CYS A 119 -8.20 -1.47 -13.84
N GLU A 120 -9.32 -0.80 -13.60
CA GLU A 120 -9.79 0.36 -14.38
C GLU A 120 -9.18 1.69 -13.92
N PHE A 121 -8.35 1.70 -12.87
CA PHE A 121 -7.65 2.94 -12.48
C PHE A 121 -6.84 3.50 -13.66
N PRO A 122 -6.92 4.82 -13.92
CA PRO A 122 -6.21 5.41 -15.04
C PRO A 122 -4.70 5.13 -14.95
N PRO A 123 -4.03 4.84 -16.07
CA PRO A 123 -2.57 4.83 -16.12
C PRO A 123 -2.03 6.15 -15.56
N GLY A 124 -1.10 6.07 -14.60
CA GLY A 124 -0.54 7.25 -13.94
C GLY A 124 -1.43 7.84 -12.83
N TYR A 125 -2.55 7.21 -12.45
CA TYR A 125 -3.33 7.64 -11.28
C TYR A 125 -2.45 7.79 -10.03
N LEU A 126 -1.54 6.83 -9.82
CA LEU A 126 -0.60 6.81 -8.69
C LEU A 126 0.52 7.84 -8.80
N GLN A 127 0.76 8.41 -9.99
CA GLN A 127 1.77 9.42 -10.18
C GLN A 127 1.46 10.68 -9.36
N THR A 128 0.21 11.14 -9.37
CA THR A 128 -0.20 12.36 -8.65
C THR A 128 -0.04 12.24 -7.13
N PRO A 129 -0.54 11.17 -6.47
CA PRO A 129 -0.28 10.93 -5.06
C PRO A 129 1.22 10.85 -4.77
N VAL A 130 2.00 10.07 -5.53
CA VAL A 130 3.45 9.90 -5.31
C VAL A 130 4.20 11.22 -5.45
N GLU A 131 3.91 12.03 -6.48
CA GLU A 131 4.51 13.35 -6.67
C GLU A 131 4.11 14.35 -5.57
N SER A 132 2.97 14.14 -4.91
CA SER A 132 2.54 14.96 -3.78
C SER A 132 3.30 14.64 -2.48
N MET A 133 3.95 13.48 -2.38
CA MET A 133 4.58 13.03 -1.15
C MET A 133 5.68 13.95 -0.61
N PRO A 134 6.61 14.49 -1.42
CA PRO A 134 7.60 15.43 -0.89
C PRO A 134 6.95 16.66 -0.24
N ARG A 135 5.81 17.12 -0.78
CA ARG A 135 5.03 18.22 -0.20
C ARG A 135 4.34 17.81 1.10
N ARG A 136 3.67 16.64 1.12
CA ARG A 136 3.04 16.08 2.34
C ARG A 136 4.06 15.90 3.46
N PHE A 137 5.23 15.39 3.11
CA PHE A 137 6.35 15.21 4.02
C PHE A 137 6.85 16.55 4.57
N ALA A 138 7.06 17.55 3.71
CA ALA A 138 7.45 18.89 4.13
C ALA A 138 6.38 19.58 5.02
N SER A 139 5.10 19.32 4.79
CA SER A 139 4.02 19.79 5.66
C SER A 139 4.05 19.09 7.03
N LEU A 140 4.26 17.77 7.05
CA LEU A 140 4.39 17.00 8.30
C LEU A 140 5.58 17.49 9.14
N LEU A 141 6.75 17.68 8.51
CA LEU A 141 7.94 18.19 9.20
C LEU A 141 7.71 19.59 9.78
N ARG A 142 7.02 20.47 9.04
CA ARG A 142 6.64 21.79 9.56
C ARG A 142 5.67 21.70 10.74
N ALA A 143 4.71 20.78 10.70
CA ALA A 143 3.76 20.58 11.79
C ALA A 143 4.38 19.95 13.05
N ARG A 144 5.45 19.14 12.90
CA ARG A 144 6.06 18.38 14.01
C ARG A 144 7.43 18.85 14.46
N GLY A 145 8.07 19.77 13.74
CA GLY A 145 9.38 20.33 14.08
C GLY A 145 10.59 19.42 13.80
N ASP A 146 10.38 18.25 13.19
CA ASP A 146 11.44 17.27 12.94
C ASP A 146 12.12 17.43 11.57
N ARG A 147 13.38 16.98 11.45
CA ARG A 147 14.15 16.94 10.19
C ARG A 147 14.29 15.51 9.68
N HIS A 148 13.63 15.19 8.57
CA HIS A 148 13.83 13.94 7.86
C HIS A 148 14.18 14.20 6.39
N ASP A 149 15.00 13.32 5.79
CA ASP A 149 15.55 13.49 4.45
C ASP A 149 14.50 13.22 3.35
N ILE A 150 14.11 14.28 2.64
CA ILE A 150 13.03 14.33 1.63
C ILE A 150 13.38 13.54 0.35
N LYS A 151 14.66 13.23 0.12
CA LYS A 151 15.14 12.63 -1.15
C LYS A 151 14.75 11.16 -1.35
N LYS A 152 14.15 10.49 -0.37
CA LYS A 152 13.88 9.04 -0.42
C LYS A 152 12.44 8.66 -0.82
N VAL A 153 11.63 9.64 -1.20
CA VAL A 153 10.16 9.53 -1.26
C VAL A 153 9.60 8.94 -2.57
N TYR A 154 10.44 8.70 -3.57
CA TYR A 154 9.98 8.44 -4.94
C TYR A 154 9.74 6.96 -5.31
N GLN A 155 9.95 6.02 -4.39
CA GLN A 155 9.85 4.58 -4.65
C GLN A 155 9.10 3.85 -3.53
N PHE A 156 7.94 4.37 -3.16
CA PHE A 156 7.08 3.75 -2.15
C PHE A 156 6.18 2.68 -2.76
N PHE A 157 6.15 1.54 -2.09
CA PHE A 157 5.13 0.51 -2.23
C PHE A 157 4.13 0.65 -1.11
N TRP A 158 2.87 0.44 -1.42
CA TRP A 158 1.74 0.72 -0.55
C TRP A 158 0.97 -0.57 -0.32
N LEU A 159 0.55 -0.84 0.92
CA LEU A 159 -0.09 -2.10 1.32
C LEU A 159 -1.37 -1.85 2.11
N PHE A 160 -2.55 -2.23 1.57
CA PHE A 160 -3.83 -2.05 2.26
C PHE A 160 -4.54 -3.33 2.63
N ASN A 161 -5.39 -3.17 3.65
CA ASN A 161 -6.47 -4.05 3.95
C ASN A 161 -7.79 -3.29 3.84
N VAL A 162 -8.68 -3.77 2.97
CA VAL A 162 -10.08 -3.31 2.91
C VAL A 162 -11.01 -4.39 3.45
#